data_AF-A0A368FHN9-F1
#
_entry.id   AF-A0A368FHN9-F1
#
_cell.length_a   1.000
_cell.length_b   1.000
_cell.length_c   1.000
_cell.angle_alpha   90.00
_cell.angle_beta   90.00
_cell.angle_gamma   90.00
#
_symmetry.space_group_name_H-M   'P 1'
#
loop_
_entity.id
_entity.type
_entity.pdbx_description
1 polymer ?
#
loop_
_entity_poly.entity_id
_entity_poly.type
_entity_poly.pdbx_seq_one_letter_code
_entity_poly.pdbx_strand_id
1 'polypeptide(L)'
;MCPCVMSKTDTFQPPSDENVTIAITEYPSDVQRAKRDTPYWDWIRIEVEYDETFTSSCKFGAPQYVKGVTHCEFDCAKRCGTATAPPHADYFSPCICTQGDCLTEDANWGGKLHNADFVLFVSLDGDECGNSTLAFASHCSLDRLTKSSPPLKVSLFRPVAGYVNICPHLFNKIKVNELSQWEATIKHELIHAFVFSTTLYARYKPAKGRARRVGSVVLVPGVIEKVKRPNWETAYGKVAHEVVMMVTPKVREEARNFFNCPDLEGAEIESQGGLGTAGSHWEKRVFENEAMTGVTTQVYALSRLTLALFEDSGWYKVNYDKAEEMKWGQGLGCKFAKQSCLTWMKANIKDPYPYCNVLGDTRCTDNRRAKVRCNLVSGSKQLPSTYDYNIKNLFWDKKGRSIRGYGHVSVADYCPYYRIYGDVSKEDTDTRCTFAGNMNYNNYSLEIFSPSARCFELDGDGGIAIRNEHGTNTWLHSVGCFETVCEKNLLYIKTQRSKFYPCHRKGQLIHVEKV
;
A
#
# COMPACT_ATOMS: atom_id res chain seq x y z
N MET A 1 -23.42 3.51 5.33
CA MET A 1 -24.88 3.66 5.55
C MET A 1 -25.30 2.53 6.46
N CYS A 2 -26.14 2.79 7.46
CA CYS A 2 -26.49 1.85 8.53
C CYS A 2 -26.65 0.40 8.04
N PRO A 3 -25.72 -0.52 8.36
CA PRO A 3 -25.94 -1.93 8.18
C PRO A 3 -26.75 -2.48 9.36
N CYS A 4 -27.72 -3.35 9.06
CA CYS A 4 -28.37 -4.20 10.06
C CYS A 4 -27.33 -5.09 10.73
N VAL A 5 -27.27 -5.07 12.06
CA VAL A 5 -26.49 -6.02 12.87
C VAL A 5 -27.44 -7.13 13.30
N MET A 6 -27.19 -8.37 12.89
CA MET A 6 -27.64 -9.54 13.63
C MET A 6 -26.45 -10.12 14.39
N SER A 7 -26.56 -10.06 15.72
CA SER A 7 -25.76 -10.81 16.66
C SER A 7 -26.25 -12.26 16.70
N LYS A 8 -25.35 -13.24 16.56
CA LYS A 8 -25.49 -14.55 17.21
C LYS A 8 -24.13 -15.09 17.66
N THR A 9 -24.14 -15.50 18.92
CA THR A 9 -23.13 -16.17 19.72
C THR A 9 -22.60 -17.45 19.10
N ASP A 10 -21.27 -17.62 19.08
CA ASP A 10 -20.62 -18.92 19.11
C ASP A 10 -19.65 -18.96 20.30
N THR A 11 -19.82 -19.97 21.15
CA THR A 11 -19.05 -20.18 22.38
C THR A 11 -17.89 -21.12 22.09
N PHE A 12 -16.67 -20.64 22.27
CA PHE A 12 -15.45 -21.41 22.18
C PHE A 12 -15.24 -22.21 23.48
N GLN A 13 -14.98 -23.51 23.39
CA GLN A 13 -14.47 -24.31 24.51
C GLN A 13 -12.98 -24.62 24.31
N PRO A 14 -12.12 -24.38 25.31
CA PRO A 14 -10.70 -24.71 25.24
C PRO A 14 -10.42 -26.22 25.44
N PRO A 15 -9.29 -26.75 24.93
CA PRO A 15 -8.88 -28.13 25.11
C PRO A 15 -8.44 -28.45 26.56
N SER A 16 -8.55 -29.72 26.96
CA SER A 16 -8.24 -30.20 28.32
C SER A 16 -6.74 -30.30 28.63
N ASP A 17 -6.42 -30.19 29.93
CA ASP A 17 -5.09 -30.04 30.54
C ASP A 17 -4.09 -31.20 30.39
N GLU A 18 -4.33 -32.18 29.51
CA GLU A 18 -3.46 -33.37 29.38
C GLU A 18 -2.29 -33.22 28.38
N ASN A 19 -2.06 -32.03 27.81
CA ASN A 19 -1.05 -31.82 26.75
C ASN A 19 -0.01 -30.72 27.04
N VAL A 20 0.35 -30.46 28.30
CA VAL A 20 1.38 -29.45 28.62
C VAL A 20 2.56 -30.06 29.37
N THR A 21 3.66 -30.33 28.65
CA THR A 21 4.99 -30.57 29.22
C THR A 21 5.59 -29.26 29.73
N ILE A 22 5.52 -29.13 31.06
CA ILE A 22 6.18 -28.21 32.01
C ILE A 22 7.22 -27.24 31.42
N ALA A 23 6.96 -25.94 31.58
CA ALA A 23 7.97 -24.87 31.58
C ALA A 23 8.12 -24.32 33.01
N ILE A 24 9.35 -24.11 33.48
CA ILE A 24 9.65 -23.61 34.82
C ILE A 24 9.72 -22.09 34.76
N THR A 25 8.90 -21.42 35.57
CA THR A 25 8.92 -19.97 35.80
C THR A 25 9.62 -19.67 37.12
N GLU A 26 10.63 -18.81 37.11
CA GLU A 26 11.21 -18.24 38.33
C GLU A 26 10.64 -16.82 38.54
N TYR A 27 10.18 -16.56 39.77
CA TYR A 27 9.64 -15.25 40.18
C TYR A 27 10.63 -14.56 41.13
N PRO A 28 10.79 -13.23 41.05
CA PRO A 28 11.43 -12.45 42.11
C PRO A 28 10.62 -12.53 43.41
N SER A 29 11.29 -12.66 44.54
CA SER A 29 10.71 -12.98 45.86
C SER A 29 9.73 -11.96 46.45
N ASP A 30 9.62 -10.75 45.89
CA ASP A 30 9.11 -9.60 46.65
C ASP A 30 8.01 -8.77 45.97
N VAL A 31 7.08 -9.41 45.25
CA VAL A 31 5.85 -8.73 44.81
C VAL A 31 4.62 -9.43 45.41
N GLN A 32 4.02 -8.77 46.40
CA GLN A 32 2.75 -9.19 46.99
C GLN A 32 1.68 -9.35 45.90
N ARG A 33 1.05 -10.52 45.90
CA ARG A 33 -0.08 -10.93 45.04
C ARG A 33 -1.12 -9.81 44.88
N ALA A 34 -1.16 -9.18 43.71
CA ALA A 34 -2.30 -8.39 43.27
C ALA A 34 -3.46 -9.31 42.82
N LYS A 35 -4.69 -8.85 43.04
CA LYS A 35 -5.97 -9.57 42.89
C LYS A 35 -6.19 -10.21 41.51
N ARG A 36 -6.89 -11.36 41.54
CA ARG A 36 -7.05 -12.39 40.50
C ARG A 36 -7.82 -12.01 39.21
N ASP A 37 -8.23 -10.76 39.01
CA ASP A 37 -9.19 -10.39 37.94
C ASP A 37 -8.68 -9.34 36.94
N THR A 38 -7.36 -9.23 36.77
CA THR A 38 -6.78 -8.35 35.74
C THR A 38 -6.09 -9.22 34.68
N PRO A 39 -6.37 -9.06 33.37
CA PRO A 39 -5.57 -9.71 32.34
C PRO A 39 -4.13 -9.20 32.47
N TYR A 40 -3.21 -10.09 32.84
CA TYR A 40 -1.79 -9.78 32.82
C TYR A 40 -1.19 -10.38 31.55
N TRP A 41 -0.43 -9.57 30.82
CA TRP A 41 0.31 -10.01 29.66
C TRP A 41 1.59 -10.68 30.14
N ASP A 42 1.72 -11.98 29.91
CA ASP A 42 2.98 -12.69 30.08
C ASP A 42 3.89 -12.39 28.90
N TRP A 43 5.09 -11.89 29.19
CA TRP A 43 6.13 -11.67 28.18
C TRP A 43 6.96 -12.94 28.09
N ILE A 44 6.85 -13.67 26.98
CA ILE A 44 7.89 -14.63 26.61
C ILE A 44 9.05 -13.81 26.05
N ARG A 45 10.16 -13.77 26.77
CA ARG A 45 11.45 -13.29 26.25
C ARG A 45 12.10 -14.47 25.52
N ILE A 46 11.95 -14.52 24.19
CA ILE A 46 12.83 -15.37 23.38
C ILE A 46 14.11 -14.56 23.22
N GLU A 47 15.13 -14.87 24.02
CA GLU A 47 16.48 -14.41 23.72
C GLU A 47 16.98 -15.20 22.51
N VAL A 48 16.70 -14.69 21.32
CA VAL A 48 17.40 -15.14 20.12
C VAL A 48 18.75 -14.43 20.13
N GLU A 49 19.77 -15.17 20.53
CA GLU A 49 21.15 -14.74 20.40
C GLU A 49 21.54 -14.90 18.92
N TYR A 50 21.53 -13.80 18.16
CA TYR A 50 22.09 -13.81 16.81
C TYR A 50 23.61 -13.71 16.91
N ASP A 51 24.30 -14.80 16.61
CA ASP A 51 25.75 -14.85 16.46
C ASP A 51 26.17 -14.35 15.06
N GLU A 52 25.61 -13.22 14.62
CA GLU A 52 25.83 -12.72 13.27
C GLU A 52 26.40 -11.31 13.27
N THR A 53 27.62 -11.20 12.77
CA THR A 53 28.20 -9.94 12.32
C THR A 53 27.45 -9.47 11.08
N PHE A 54 26.92 -8.24 11.10
CA PHE A 54 26.15 -7.70 9.98
C PHE A 54 27.03 -7.46 8.77
N THR A 55 26.56 -7.91 7.62
CA THR A 55 27.31 -7.76 6.38
C THR A 55 27.32 -6.29 5.96
N SER A 56 28.48 -5.66 5.88
CA SER A 56 28.59 -4.30 5.34
C SER A 56 28.31 -4.25 3.83
N SER A 57 27.73 -3.15 3.39
CA SER A 57 27.57 -2.78 1.97
C SER A 57 28.73 -1.87 1.52
N CYS A 58 29.07 -1.89 0.23
CA CYS A 58 30.08 -0.98 -0.34
C CYS A 58 29.42 0.21 -1.04
N LYS A 59 30.06 1.39 -0.96
CA LYS A 59 29.72 2.58 -1.73
C LYS A 59 29.90 2.39 -3.22
N PHE A 60 30.99 1.74 -3.61
CA PHE A 60 31.39 1.54 -4.99
C PHE A 60 31.57 0.05 -5.27
N GLY A 61 31.05 -0.38 -6.41
CA GLY A 61 31.14 -1.77 -6.85
C GLY A 61 30.26 -2.73 -6.04
N ALA A 62 30.29 -4.01 -6.42
CA ALA A 62 29.60 -5.07 -5.68
C ALA A 62 30.52 -5.58 -4.55
N PRO A 63 30.02 -5.71 -3.31
CA PRO A 63 30.81 -6.27 -2.22
C PRO A 63 31.25 -7.70 -2.52
N GLN A 64 32.50 -8.04 -2.24
CA GLN A 64 33.00 -9.41 -2.27
C GLN A 64 33.14 -9.94 -0.84
N TYR A 65 32.57 -11.11 -0.58
CA TYR A 65 32.60 -11.71 0.75
C TYR A 65 33.57 -12.88 0.78
N VAL A 66 34.66 -12.73 1.54
CA VAL A 66 35.71 -13.75 1.67
C VAL A 66 35.94 -14.02 3.15
N LYS A 67 35.64 -15.25 3.60
CA LYS A 67 35.87 -15.73 4.97
C LYS A 67 35.29 -14.80 6.07
N GLY A 68 34.09 -14.25 5.84
CA GLY A 68 33.42 -13.38 6.81
C GLY A 68 33.86 -11.92 6.81
N VAL A 69 34.77 -11.54 5.90
CA VAL A 69 35.24 -10.17 5.70
C VAL A 69 34.64 -9.62 4.41
N THR A 70 34.16 -8.37 4.46
CA THR A 70 33.67 -7.64 3.30
C THR A 70 34.81 -6.95 2.60
N HIS A 71 34.96 -7.17 1.30
CA HIS A 71 35.92 -6.47 0.46
C HIS A 71 35.20 -5.42 -0.38
N CYS A 72 35.64 -4.18 -0.25
CA CYS A 72 35.07 -3.01 -0.92
C CYS A 72 36.15 -2.23 -1.67
N GLU A 73 35.81 -1.69 -2.84
CA GLU A 73 36.68 -0.78 -3.58
C GLU A 73 36.51 0.64 -3.05
N PHE A 74 37.61 1.30 -2.64
CA PHE A 74 37.63 2.68 -2.16
C PHE A 74 36.70 3.01 -0.97
N ASP A 75 36.18 2.00 -0.27
CA ASP A 75 35.23 2.16 0.83
C ASP A 75 35.48 1.11 1.91
N CYS A 76 35.21 1.46 3.16
CA CYS A 76 35.14 0.48 4.23
C CYS A 76 34.23 0.90 5.39
N ALA A 77 33.30 1.83 5.17
CA ALA A 77 32.44 2.33 6.24
C ALA A 77 31.39 1.30 6.69
N LYS A 78 30.86 1.48 7.91
CA LYS A 78 29.79 0.64 8.48
C LYS A 78 28.46 0.91 7.76
N ARG A 79 28.31 0.44 6.52
CA ARG A 79 27.17 0.81 5.67
C ARG A 79 26.14 -0.30 5.55
N CYS A 80 24.87 0.12 5.56
CA CYS A 80 23.72 -0.68 5.17
C CYS A 80 23.05 0.03 3.99
N GLY A 81 23.34 -0.44 2.76
CA GLY A 81 23.01 0.31 1.56
C GLY A 81 23.64 1.70 1.56
N THR A 82 22.81 2.74 1.49
CA THR A 82 23.25 4.14 1.42
C THR A 82 23.53 4.73 2.82
N ALA A 83 22.92 4.16 3.86
CA ALA A 83 23.03 4.64 5.22
C ALA A 83 24.37 4.21 5.86
N THR A 84 25.03 5.16 6.50
CA THR A 84 26.24 4.91 7.31
C THR A 84 25.85 4.83 8.77
N ALA A 85 26.23 3.73 9.43
CA ALA A 85 26.00 3.51 10.84
C ALA A 85 26.90 4.41 11.71
N PRO A 86 26.47 4.77 12.92
CA PRO A 86 27.28 5.55 13.84
C PRO A 86 28.49 4.74 14.38
N PRO A 87 29.54 5.39 14.90
CA PRO A 87 30.76 4.71 15.35
C PRO A 87 30.53 3.63 16.42
N HIS A 88 29.51 3.80 17.26
CA HIS A 88 29.15 2.84 18.32
C HIS A 88 28.48 1.56 17.81
N ALA A 89 28.16 1.46 16.52
CA ALA A 89 27.65 0.22 15.91
C ALA A 89 28.82 -0.73 15.63
N ASP A 90 29.28 -1.46 16.64
CA ASP A 90 30.41 -2.39 16.57
C ASP A 90 30.07 -3.76 15.95
N TYR A 91 28.80 -4.06 15.76
CA TYR A 91 28.27 -5.34 15.28
C TYR A 91 28.37 -5.59 13.76
N PHE A 92 29.15 -4.80 13.02
CA PHE A 92 29.40 -5.03 11.59
C PHE A 92 30.54 -6.03 11.35
N SER A 93 30.45 -6.76 10.24
CA SER A 93 31.53 -7.61 9.74
C SER A 93 32.76 -6.76 9.43
N PRO A 94 33.97 -7.25 9.72
CA PRO A 94 35.20 -6.56 9.32
C PRO A 94 35.19 -6.26 7.82
N CYS A 95 35.80 -5.15 7.45
CA CYS A 95 35.92 -4.73 6.07
C CYS A 95 37.39 -4.57 5.67
N ILE A 96 37.71 -4.92 4.42
CA ILE A 96 39.00 -4.65 3.78
C ILE A 96 38.75 -3.80 2.54
N CYS A 97 39.42 -2.68 2.48
CA CYS A 97 39.41 -1.82 1.32
C CYS A 97 40.51 -2.27 0.34
N THR A 98 40.13 -2.57 -0.89
CA THR A 98 40.99 -3.28 -1.85
C THR A 98 41.71 -2.38 -2.86
N GLN A 99 41.32 -1.10 -2.96
CA GLN A 99 41.91 -0.12 -3.89
C GLN A 99 41.89 1.30 -3.31
N GLY A 100 42.97 2.07 -3.51
CA GLY A 100 43.10 3.48 -3.12
C GLY A 100 43.37 3.73 -1.63
N ASP A 101 43.38 5.01 -1.23
CA ASP A 101 43.50 5.40 0.17
C ASP A 101 42.17 5.17 0.90
N CYS A 102 42.22 4.32 1.91
CA CYS A 102 41.06 3.90 2.69
C CYS A 102 41.02 4.69 4.00
N LEU A 103 40.15 5.69 4.09
CA LEU A 103 39.97 6.48 5.30
C LEU A 103 38.75 5.98 6.08
N THR A 104 38.91 4.89 6.81
CA THR A 104 38.00 4.57 7.91
C THR A 104 38.77 4.57 9.21
N GLU A 105 38.58 5.61 10.02
CA GLU A 105 39.22 5.77 11.33
C GLU A 105 38.72 4.75 12.36
N ASP A 106 37.64 4.02 12.07
CA ASP A 106 37.06 3.03 12.99
C ASP A 106 37.88 1.73 13.00
N ALA A 107 38.61 1.48 14.09
CA ALA A 107 39.28 0.22 14.37
C ALA A 107 38.38 -0.81 15.08
N ASN A 108 37.20 -0.38 15.54
CA ASN A 108 36.25 -1.22 16.29
C ASN A 108 35.25 -1.87 15.34
N TRP A 109 35.67 -3.00 14.78
CA TRP A 109 34.85 -3.92 14.00
C TRP A 109 34.74 -5.25 14.74
N GLY A 110 33.57 -5.87 14.67
CA GLY A 110 33.29 -7.09 15.40
C GLY A 110 32.57 -6.79 16.71
N GLY A 111 31.41 -7.40 16.84
CA GLY A 111 30.47 -7.25 17.94
C GLY A 111 29.24 -8.11 17.63
N LYS A 112 28.42 -8.38 18.63
CA LYS A 112 27.14 -9.08 18.46
C LYS A 112 26.01 -8.16 18.88
N LEU A 113 24.97 -8.08 18.07
CA LEU A 113 23.74 -7.40 18.46
C LEU A 113 22.80 -8.40 19.12
N HIS A 114 22.46 -8.16 20.38
CA HIS A 114 21.57 -9.00 21.15
C HIS A 114 20.14 -8.41 21.17
N ASN A 115 19.12 -9.27 21.29
CA ASN A 115 17.72 -8.87 21.46
C ASN A 115 17.15 -8.01 20.31
N ALA A 116 17.55 -8.28 19.06
CA ALA A 116 17.02 -7.59 17.89
C ALA A 116 16.75 -8.58 16.74
N ASP A 117 15.55 -8.55 16.18
CA ASP A 117 15.19 -9.37 15.01
C ASP A 117 15.43 -8.66 13.68
N PHE A 118 15.46 -7.33 13.68
CA PHE A 118 15.74 -6.52 12.50
C PHE A 118 16.37 -5.18 12.91
N VAL A 119 17.40 -4.74 12.20
CA VAL A 119 18.03 -3.42 12.39
C VAL A 119 17.69 -2.52 11.21
N LEU A 120 17.04 -1.39 11.51
CA LEU A 120 16.71 -0.38 10.52
C LEU A 120 17.67 0.81 10.64
N PHE A 121 18.36 1.12 9.55
CA PHE A 121 19.18 2.32 9.43
C PHE A 121 18.36 3.43 8.76
N VAL A 122 18.26 4.58 9.40
CA VAL A 122 17.49 5.72 8.88
C VAL A 122 18.46 6.81 8.47
N SER A 123 18.35 7.27 7.23
CA SER A 123 19.15 8.37 6.69
C SER A 123 18.28 9.51 6.14
N LEU A 124 18.85 10.71 6.15
CA LEU A 124 18.30 11.92 5.55
C LEU A 124 19.31 12.43 4.54
N ASP A 125 19.34 11.83 3.36
CA ASP A 125 20.26 12.15 2.29
C ASP A 125 19.51 12.58 1.02
N GLY A 126 19.92 13.70 0.43
CA GLY A 126 19.35 14.23 -0.81
C GLY A 126 20.07 13.80 -2.07
N ASP A 127 21.32 13.32 -1.97
CA ASP A 127 22.18 13.07 -3.13
C ASP A 127 21.67 11.91 -4.01
N GLU A 128 20.97 10.95 -3.39
CA GLU A 128 20.40 9.79 -4.06
C GLU A 128 18.90 9.95 -4.37
N CYS A 129 18.33 11.13 -4.12
CA CYS A 129 16.91 11.39 -4.33
C CYS A 129 16.62 11.89 -5.74
N GLY A 130 15.74 11.19 -6.46
CA GLY A 130 15.15 11.72 -7.67
C GLY A 130 14.17 12.87 -7.39
N ASN A 131 13.86 13.67 -8.41
CA ASN A 131 12.97 14.85 -8.30
C ASN A 131 11.55 14.55 -7.75
N SER A 132 11.13 13.29 -7.73
CA SER A 132 9.79 12.86 -7.29
C SER A 132 9.81 11.76 -6.22
N THR A 133 10.99 11.41 -5.70
CA THR A 133 11.16 10.36 -4.69
C THR A 133 10.98 10.96 -3.30
N LEU A 134 10.02 10.44 -2.53
CA LEU A 134 9.79 10.86 -1.14
C LEU A 134 10.72 10.15 -0.16
N ALA A 135 10.86 8.85 -0.35
CA ALA A 135 11.77 7.99 0.39
C ALA A 135 12.11 6.79 -0.49
N PHE A 136 13.12 6.03 -0.09
CA PHE A 136 13.41 4.71 -0.66
C PHE A 136 14.01 3.80 0.41
N ALA A 137 13.75 2.50 0.31
CA ALA A 137 14.33 1.52 1.23
C ALA A 137 14.68 0.20 0.56
N SER A 138 15.58 -0.54 1.21
CA SER A 138 15.92 -1.91 0.85
C SER A 138 16.51 -2.65 2.06
N HIS A 139 16.57 -3.97 1.97
CA HIS A 139 17.42 -4.75 2.87
C HIS A 139 18.88 -4.62 2.45
N CYS A 140 19.78 -4.82 3.41
CA CYS A 140 21.22 -4.84 3.19
C CYS A 140 21.90 -6.09 3.77
N SER A 141 21.25 -6.79 4.71
CA SER A 141 21.77 -8.02 5.28
C SER A 141 20.66 -9.06 5.45
N LEU A 142 21.01 -10.31 5.17
CA LEU A 142 20.16 -11.48 5.37
C LEU A 142 20.81 -12.38 6.42
N ASP A 143 19.97 -13.08 7.18
CA ASP A 143 20.39 -14.17 8.07
C ASP A 143 21.22 -15.18 7.28
N ARG A 144 22.44 -15.47 7.74
CA ARG A 144 23.39 -16.31 7.02
C ARG A 144 23.08 -17.79 7.24
N LEU A 145 22.58 -18.25 8.39
CA LEU A 145 22.19 -19.64 8.66
C LEU A 145 21.40 -19.79 9.98
N THR A 146 20.20 -20.42 9.96
CA THR A 146 19.84 -21.35 11.07
C THR A 146 20.04 -22.80 10.65
N LYS A 147 21.25 -23.33 10.88
CA LYS A 147 21.37 -24.74 11.28
C LYS A 147 20.97 -24.83 12.75
N SER A 148 19.69 -24.69 13.05
CA SER A 148 19.17 -25.11 14.35
C SER A 148 18.89 -26.61 14.28
N SER A 149 19.32 -27.29 15.33
CA SER A 149 19.15 -28.73 15.57
C SER A 149 17.72 -29.23 15.26
N PRO A 150 17.55 -30.51 14.90
CA PRO A 150 16.23 -31.12 14.71
C PRO A 150 15.30 -30.87 15.93
N PRO A 151 13.99 -30.61 15.74
CA PRO A 151 13.20 -30.92 14.56
C PRO A 151 12.79 -29.71 13.70
N LEU A 152 13.20 -28.47 14.03
CA LEU A 152 12.69 -27.27 13.36
C LEU A 152 13.78 -26.52 12.57
N LYS A 153 14.03 -26.96 11.34
CA LYS A 153 14.87 -26.25 10.35
C LYS A 153 14.02 -25.25 9.54
N VAL A 154 13.97 -23.97 9.88
CA VAL A 154 13.73 -22.90 8.89
C VAL A 154 14.23 -21.54 9.41
N SER A 155 15.37 -21.06 8.91
CA SER A 155 15.60 -19.63 8.67
C SER A 155 16.21 -19.52 7.28
N LEU A 156 15.33 -19.24 6.33
CA LEU A 156 15.64 -19.11 4.92
C LEU A 156 16.06 -17.67 4.67
N PHE A 157 17.34 -17.30 4.83
CA PHE A 157 17.87 -16.01 4.35
C PHE A 157 16.94 -14.81 4.62
N ARG A 158 16.39 -14.72 5.85
CA ARG A 158 15.44 -13.67 6.24
C ARG A 158 16.17 -12.33 6.29
N PRO A 159 15.57 -11.22 5.84
CA PRO A 159 16.12 -9.90 6.10
C PRO A 159 16.29 -9.63 7.60
N VAL A 160 17.50 -9.28 8.01
CA VAL A 160 17.87 -8.95 9.40
C VAL A 160 18.35 -7.50 9.54
N ALA A 161 18.69 -6.85 8.43
CA ALA A 161 18.94 -5.42 8.41
C ALA A 161 18.53 -4.81 7.07
N GLY A 162 18.12 -3.55 7.14
CA GLY A 162 17.78 -2.74 5.99
C GLY A 162 17.88 -1.26 6.34
N TYR A 163 17.68 -0.44 5.33
CA TYR A 163 17.77 1.00 5.47
C TYR A 163 16.55 1.66 4.83
N VAL A 164 16.23 2.85 5.33
CA VAL A 164 15.26 3.77 4.71
C VAL A 164 15.91 5.15 4.64
N ASN A 165 15.94 5.72 3.44
CA ASN A 165 16.38 7.08 3.21
C ASN A 165 15.17 7.98 2.98
N ILE A 166 15.12 9.11 3.68
CA ILE A 166 14.07 10.12 3.53
C ILE A 166 14.64 11.30 2.74
N CYS A 167 13.96 11.70 1.67
CA CYS A 167 14.41 12.76 0.78
C CYS A 167 14.04 14.16 1.31
N PRO A 168 15.02 15.00 1.71
CA PRO A 168 14.75 16.24 2.46
C PRO A 168 14.00 17.30 1.64
N HIS A 169 14.20 17.35 0.31
CA HIS A 169 13.60 18.38 -0.55
C HIS A 169 12.07 18.34 -0.59
N LEU A 170 11.48 17.15 -0.54
CA LEU A 170 10.02 16.97 -0.48
C LEU A 170 9.53 16.93 0.97
N PHE A 171 10.31 16.38 1.90
CA PHE A 171 10.01 16.41 3.33
C PHE A 171 9.74 17.83 3.85
N ASN A 172 10.59 18.79 3.50
CA ASN A 172 10.44 20.17 3.95
C ASN A 172 9.25 20.92 3.32
N LYS A 173 8.63 20.39 2.27
CA LYS A 173 7.45 20.98 1.62
C LYS A 173 6.13 20.50 2.20
N ILE A 174 6.18 19.44 3.01
CA ILE A 174 4.98 18.74 3.47
C ILE A 174 4.43 19.41 4.72
N LYS A 175 3.11 19.60 4.72
CA LYS A 175 2.42 20.29 5.80
C LYS A 175 2.15 19.32 6.95
N VAL A 176 2.05 19.83 8.19
CA VAL A 176 1.83 19.01 9.40
C VAL A 176 0.58 18.12 9.30
N ASN A 177 -0.45 18.54 8.55
CA ASN A 177 -1.64 17.74 8.34
C ASN A 177 -1.39 16.51 7.43
N GLU A 178 -0.35 16.48 6.61
CA GLU A 178 -0.03 15.40 5.67
C GLU A 178 0.81 14.26 6.30
N LEU A 179 1.01 14.26 7.62
CA LEU A 179 1.74 13.21 8.36
C LEU A 179 1.24 11.78 8.06
N SER A 180 -0.08 11.60 7.86
CA SER A 180 -0.64 10.29 7.51
C SER A 180 -0.14 9.74 6.17
N GLN A 181 0.19 10.62 5.21
CA GLN A 181 0.74 10.22 3.92
C GLN A 181 2.23 9.86 4.05
N TRP A 182 2.97 10.57 4.91
CA TRP A 182 4.33 10.19 5.28
C TRP A 182 4.39 8.82 5.94
N GLU A 183 3.51 8.58 6.92
CA GLU A 183 3.41 7.29 7.58
C GLU A 183 3.16 6.16 6.57
N ALA A 184 2.26 6.37 5.61
CA ALA A 184 1.99 5.40 4.56
C ALA A 184 3.21 5.18 3.63
N THR A 185 3.90 6.25 3.26
CA THR A 185 5.12 6.18 2.42
C THR A 185 6.23 5.43 3.14
N ILE A 186 6.49 5.72 4.42
CA ILE A 186 7.50 4.99 5.19
C ILE A 186 7.11 3.53 5.35
N LYS A 187 5.84 3.22 5.63
CA LYS A 187 5.36 1.83 5.68
C LYS A 187 5.61 1.10 4.35
N HIS A 188 5.33 1.73 3.21
CA HIS A 188 5.60 1.19 1.88
C HIS A 188 7.08 0.84 1.71
N GLU A 189 7.97 1.79 1.99
CA GLU A 189 9.41 1.58 1.88
C GLU A 189 9.90 0.45 2.81
N LEU A 190 9.43 0.42 4.05
CA LEU A 190 9.79 -0.65 4.99
C LEU A 190 9.37 -2.04 4.49
N ILE A 191 8.24 -2.16 3.77
CA ILE A 191 7.81 -3.44 3.20
C ILE A 191 8.80 -3.95 2.15
N HIS A 192 9.46 -3.08 1.38
CA HIS A 192 10.56 -3.48 0.48
C HIS A 192 11.77 -4.03 1.25
N ALA A 193 12.11 -3.41 2.38
CA ALA A 193 13.19 -3.88 3.24
C ALA A 193 12.86 -5.22 3.92
N PHE A 194 11.58 -5.49 4.20
CA PHE A 194 11.15 -6.69 4.92
C PHE A 194 10.85 -7.87 4.02
N VAL A 195 10.17 -7.66 2.89
CA VAL A 195 9.63 -8.79 2.12
C VAL A 195 9.51 -8.54 0.63
N PHE A 196 8.96 -7.40 0.21
CA PHE A 196 8.52 -7.22 -1.17
C PHE A 196 9.64 -6.65 -2.05
N SER A 197 10.61 -7.49 -2.40
CA SER A 197 11.71 -7.10 -3.28
C SER A 197 12.10 -8.22 -4.24
N THR A 198 12.44 -7.86 -5.47
CA THR A 198 12.84 -8.84 -6.52
C THR A 198 14.04 -9.69 -6.13
N THR A 199 14.95 -9.19 -5.29
CA THR A 199 16.12 -9.93 -4.79
C THR A 199 15.78 -10.92 -3.67
N LEU A 200 14.59 -10.81 -3.07
CA LEU A 200 14.10 -11.66 -1.97
C LEU A 200 13.29 -12.87 -2.44
N TYR A 201 12.63 -12.81 -3.61
CA TYR A 201 11.71 -13.87 -4.05
C TYR A 201 12.31 -15.26 -4.14
N ALA A 202 13.58 -15.37 -4.52
CA ALA A 202 14.29 -16.66 -4.58
C ALA A 202 14.50 -17.30 -3.20
N ARG A 203 14.28 -16.54 -2.12
CA ARG A 203 14.45 -16.96 -0.72
C ARG A 203 13.14 -17.31 -0.04
N TYR A 204 12.00 -17.01 -0.67
CA TYR A 204 10.70 -17.37 -0.11
C TYR A 204 10.54 -18.88 0.00
N LYS A 205 9.79 -19.32 1.01
CA LYS A 205 9.52 -20.74 1.25
C LYS A 205 8.94 -21.50 0.03
N PRO A 206 8.03 -20.94 -0.81
CA PRO A 206 7.49 -21.62 -1.99
C PRO A 206 8.40 -21.59 -3.22
N ALA A 207 9.56 -20.90 -3.17
CA ALA A 207 10.46 -20.76 -4.31
C ALA A 207 11.01 -22.11 -4.78
N LYS A 208 10.95 -22.33 -6.09
CA LYS A 208 11.43 -23.55 -6.76
C LYS A 208 12.44 -23.16 -7.82
N GLY A 209 13.60 -23.80 -7.81
CA GLY A 209 14.62 -23.60 -8.84
C GLY A 209 15.29 -22.20 -8.79
N ARG A 210 15.87 -21.80 -9.92
CA ARG A 210 16.68 -20.57 -10.01
C ARG A 210 15.85 -19.39 -10.49
N ALA A 211 16.16 -18.21 -9.94
CA ALA A 211 15.63 -16.94 -10.42
C ALA A 211 16.12 -16.64 -11.83
N ARG A 212 15.25 -16.09 -12.68
CA ARG A 212 15.57 -15.66 -14.05
C ARG A 212 15.07 -14.24 -14.30
N ARG A 213 15.97 -13.34 -14.64
CA ARG A 213 15.63 -11.97 -15.06
C ARG A 213 15.05 -11.96 -16.47
N VAL A 214 13.91 -11.30 -16.65
CA VAL A 214 13.23 -11.12 -17.95
C VAL A 214 12.82 -9.65 -18.06
N GLY A 215 13.61 -8.86 -18.79
CA GLY A 215 13.43 -7.40 -18.82
C GLY A 215 13.59 -6.80 -17.42
N SER A 216 12.57 -6.08 -16.97
CA SER A 216 12.56 -5.43 -15.65
C SER A 216 12.10 -6.32 -14.50
N VAL A 217 11.60 -7.53 -14.76
CA VAL A 217 11.06 -8.43 -13.73
C VAL A 217 11.97 -9.64 -13.49
N VAL A 218 11.85 -10.24 -12.30
CA VAL A 218 12.55 -11.47 -11.92
C VAL A 218 11.53 -12.58 -11.71
N LEU A 219 11.61 -13.61 -12.55
CA LEU A 219 10.75 -14.80 -12.45
C LEU A 219 11.39 -15.81 -11.52
N VAL A 220 10.60 -16.38 -10.63
CA VAL A 220 11.01 -17.41 -9.67
C VAL A 220 9.90 -18.46 -9.64
N PRO A 221 10.11 -19.67 -10.17
CA PRO A 221 9.07 -20.70 -10.20
C PRO A 221 8.46 -20.94 -8.81
N GLY A 222 7.14 -21.02 -8.72
CA GLY A 222 6.41 -21.12 -7.45
C GLY A 222 6.21 -19.80 -6.68
N VAL A 223 6.82 -18.69 -7.12
CA VAL A 223 6.67 -17.36 -6.49
C VAL A 223 6.22 -16.32 -7.51
N ILE A 224 7.02 -16.04 -8.54
CA ILE A 224 6.68 -15.11 -9.63
C ILE A 224 6.68 -15.85 -10.96
N GLU A 225 5.55 -15.86 -11.64
CA GLU A 225 5.34 -16.53 -12.92
C GLU A 225 4.66 -15.62 -13.94
N LYS A 226 4.85 -15.94 -15.22
CA LYS A 226 4.12 -15.28 -16.32
C LYS A 226 2.84 -16.04 -16.62
N VAL A 227 1.74 -15.32 -16.80
CA VAL A 227 0.45 -15.90 -17.19
C VAL A 227 -0.06 -15.21 -18.45
N LYS A 228 -0.49 -16.02 -19.43
CA LYS A 228 -1.04 -15.52 -20.71
C LYS A 228 -2.54 -15.27 -20.59
N ARG A 229 -2.99 -14.07 -20.92
CA ARG A 229 -4.39 -13.68 -21.11
C ARG A 229 -4.70 -13.69 -22.63
N PRO A 230 -5.40 -14.71 -23.16
CA PRO A 230 -5.61 -14.86 -24.61
C PRO A 230 -6.64 -13.89 -25.19
N ASN A 231 -7.50 -13.32 -24.35
CA ASN A 231 -8.65 -12.51 -24.74
C ASN A 231 -8.55 -11.07 -24.20
N TRP A 232 -7.36 -10.47 -24.23
CA TRP A 232 -7.17 -9.10 -23.76
C TRP A 232 -7.78 -8.11 -24.77
N GLU A 233 -8.84 -7.41 -24.39
CA GLU A 233 -9.59 -6.57 -25.31
C GLU A 233 -8.99 -5.16 -25.42
N THR A 234 -8.75 -4.71 -26.66
CA THR A 234 -8.26 -3.37 -27.02
C THR A 234 -9.19 -2.73 -28.05
N ALA A 235 -8.90 -1.49 -28.44
CA ALA A 235 -9.58 -0.79 -29.53
C ALA A 235 -9.46 -1.51 -30.89
N TYR A 236 -8.44 -2.35 -31.05
CA TYR A 236 -8.13 -3.07 -32.30
C TYR A 236 -8.59 -4.53 -32.31
N GLY A 237 -9.25 -4.99 -31.24
CA GLY A 237 -9.72 -6.36 -31.08
C GLY A 237 -9.10 -7.06 -29.88
N LYS A 238 -9.25 -8.38 -29.82
CA LYS A 238 -8.67 -9.20 -28.75
C LYS A 238 -7.26 -9.61 -29.13
N VAL A 239 -6.32 -9.42 -28.21
CA VAL A 239 -4.91 -9.80 -28.37
C VAL A 239 -4.47 -10.71 -27.23
N ALA A 240 -3.41 -11.48 -27.47
CA ALA A 240 -2.71 -12.15 -26.39
C ALA A 240 -1.90 -11.14 -25.59
N HIS A 241 -2.03 -11.18 -24.27
CA HIS A 241 -1.29 -10.32 -23.35
C HIS A 241 -0.64 -11.18 -22.26
N GLU A 242 0.58 -10.86 -21.85
CA GLU A 242 1.27 -11.55 -20.75
C GLU A 242 1.24 -10.67 -19.51
N VAL A 243 0.81 -11.23 -18.39
CA VAL A 243 0.85 -10.58 -17.07
C VAL A 243 1.85 -11.31 -16.17
N VAL A 244 2.43 -10.60 -15.21
CA VAL A 244 3.32 -11.17 -14.19
C VAL A 244 2.49 -11.40 -12.93
N MET A 245 2.59 -12.59 -12.34
CA MET A 245 1.75 -13.00 -11.22
C MET A 245 2.61 -13.48 -10.07
N MET A 246 2.29 -13.03 -8.86
CA MET A 246 2.70 -13.68 -7.62
C MET A 246 1.77 -14.85 -7.32
N VAL A 247 2.31 -16.06 -7.44
CA VAL A 247 1.55 -17.31 -7.43
C VAL A 247 1.68 -18.09 -6.13
N THR A 248 2.23 -17.48 -5.08
CA THR A 248 2.41 -18.13 -3.78
C THR A 248 1.06 -18.50 -3.13
N PRO A 249 1.01 -19.55 -2.29
CA PRO A 249 -0.25 -20.16 -1.87
C PRO A 249 -1.22 -19.21 -1.17
N LYS A 250 -0.76 -18.46 -0.16
CA LYS A 250 -1.62 -17.60 0.64
C LYS A 250 -2.01 -16.32 -0.12
N VAL A 251 -1.07 -15.73 -0.86
CA VAL A 251 -1.36 -14.61 -1.78
C VAL A 251 -2.44 -14.98 -2.79
N ARG A 252 -2.34 -16.18 -3.39
CA ARG A 252 -3.36 -16.70 -4.30
C ARG A 252 -4.71 -16.87 -3.62
N GLU A 253 -4.74 -17.44 -2.42
CA GLU A 253 -5.97 -17.61 -1.65
C GLU A 253 -6.65 -16.27 -1.38
N GLU A 254 -5.92 -15.30 -0.82
CA GLU A 254 -6.45 -13.97 -0.50
C GLU A 254 -6.88 -13.21 -1.77
N ALA A 255 -6.14 -13.31 -2.88
CA ALA A 255 -6.55 -12.70 -4.15
C ALA A 255 -7.86 -13.30 -4.69
N ARG A 256 -8.02 -14.64 -4.63
CA ARG A 256 -9.26 -15.32 -5.04
C ARG A 256 -10.45 -14.87 -4.19
N ASN A 257 -10.27 -14.82 -2.88
CA ASN A 257 -11.30 -14.38 -1.94
C ASN A 257 -11.65 -12.91 -2.16
N PHE A 258 -10.64 -12.06 -2.34
CA PHE A 258 -10.81 -10.63 -2.54
C PHE A 258 -11.63 -10.31 -3.80
N PHE A 259 -11.28 -10.90 -4.94
CA PHE A 259 -12.00 -10.66 -6.19
C PHE A 259 -13.26 -11.52 -6.34
N ASN A 260 -13.49 -12.54 -5.50
CA ASN A 260 -14.48 -13.59 -5.75
C ASN A 260 -14.25 -14.30 -7.10
N CYS A 261 -13.00 -14.76 -7.32
CA CYS A 261 -12.57 -15.41 -8.54
C CYS A 261 -11.78 -16.71 -8.24
N PRO A 262 -12.45 -17.88 -8.16
CA PRO A 262 -11.81 -19.12 -7.69
C PRO A 262 -10.66 -19.67 -8.55
N ASP A 263 -10.62 -19.35 -9.85
CA ASP A 263 -9.61 -19.80 -10.81
C ASP A 263 -8.49 -18.77 -11.03
N LEU A 264 -8.41 -17.72 -10.21
CA LEU A 264 -7.33 -16.74 -10.27
C LEU A 264 -6.00 -17.42 -9.88
N GLU A 265 -4.94 -17.14 -10.64
CA GLU A 265 -3.66 -17.84 -10.49
C GLU A 265 -2.79 -17.30 -9.34
N GLY A 266 -3.10 -16.10 -8.86
CA GLY A 266 -2.30 -15.36 -7.89
C GLY A 266 -2.75 -13.90 -7.80
N ALA A 267 -1.85 -13.03 -7.36
CA ALA A 267 -2.01 -11.58 -7.48
C ALA A 267 -1.09 -11.00 -8.56
N GLU A 268 -1.60 -10.08 -9.35
CA GLU A 268 -0.86 -9.48 -10.45
C GLU A 268 0.20 -8.49 -9.94
N ILE A 269 1.36 -8.53 -10.58
CA ILE A 269 2.54 -7.74 -10.25
C ILE A 269 2.76 -6.71 -11.36
N GLU A 270 3.09 -5.49 -10.93
CA GLU A 270 3.35 -4.36 -11.81
C GLU A 270 4.43 -4.72 -12.85
N SER A 271 4.16 -4.38 -14.10
CA SER A 271 5.04 -4.67 -15.24
C SER A 271 5.60 -3.42 -15.92
N GLN A 272 5.08 -2.24 -15.56
CA GLN A 272 5.45 -0.94 -16.10
C GLN A 272 6.22 -0.10 -15.05
N GLY A 273 6.56 1.14 -15.39
CA GLY A 273 7.24 2.07 -14.47
C GLY A 273 8.76 1.87 -14.30
N GLY A 274 9.38 0.95 -15.06
CA GLY A 274 10.84 0.74 -15.07
C GLY A 274 11.36 -0.15 -13.94
N LEU A 275 12.69 -0.21 -13.75
CA LEU A 275 13.35 -1.14 -12.82
C LEU A 275 13.02 -0.93 -11.34
N GLY A 276 12.71 0.31 -10.94
CA GLY A 276 12.32 0.62 -9.55
C GLY A 276 10.87 0.26 -9.24
N THR A 277 10.04 0.03 -10.26
CA THR A 277 8.59 -0.18 -10.09
C THR A 277 8.20 -1.61 -10.46
N ALA A 278 8.56 -2.04 -11.68
CA ALA A 278 8.16 -3.34 -12.20
C ALA A 278 8.75 -4.48 -11.37
N GLY A 279 7.92 -5.45 -11.03
CA GLY A 279 8.35 -6.65 -10.32
C GLY A 279 8.40 -6.54 -8.79
N SER A 280 8.34 -5.33 -8.21
CA SER A 280 8.38 -5.11 -6.75
C SER A 280 7.08 -4.53 -6.17
N HIS A 281 6.05 -4.39 -6.99
CA HIS A 281 4.77 -3.77 -6.62
C HIS A 281 3.59 -4.58 -7.14
N TRP A 282 2.43 -4.44 -6.49
CA TRP A 282 1.17 -4.93 -7.02
C TRP A 282 0.71 -4.10 -8.22
N GLU A 283 0.07 -4.77 -9.18
CA GLU A 283 -0.50 -4.13 -10.37
C GLU A 283 -1.58 -3.10 -10.01
N LYS A 284 -1.34 -1.83 -10.33
CA LYS A 284 -2.23 -0.75 -9.88
C LYS A 284 -3.60 -0.84 -10.55
N ARG A 285 -3.71 -1.38 -11.77
CA ARG A 285 -5.02 -1.54 -12.45
C ARG A 285 -6.03 -2.30 -11.60
N VAL A 286 -5.62 -3.36 -10.91
CA VAL A 286 -6.52 -4.25 -10.15
C VAL A 286 -6.46 -4.03 -8.65
N PHE A 287 -5.43 -3.35 -8.13
CA PHE A 287 -5.24 -3.14 -6.69
C PHE A 287 -5.19 -1.68 -6.24
N GLU A 288 -5.24 -0.69 -7.15
CA GLU A 288 -5.25 0.78 -6.94
C GLU A 288 -4.78 1.33 -5.58
N ASN A 289 -5.58 1.16 -4.53
CA ASN A 289 -5.39 1.71 -3.19
C ASN A 289 -4.65 0.77 -2.21
N GLU A 290 -4.03 -0.30 -2.70
CA GLU A 290 -3.14 -1.17 -1.92
C GLU A 290 -1.82 -0.45 -1.62
N ALA A 291 -1.30 -0.65 -0.41
CA ALA A 291 -0.09 -0.01 0.08
C ALA A 291 1.13 -0.18 -0.83
N MET A 292 1.26 -1.31 -1.53
CA MET A 292 2.40 -1.68 -2.36
C MET A 292 2.13 -1.54 -3.86
N THR A 293 1.26 -0.61 -4.28
CA THR A 293 1.18 -0.19 -5.68
C THR A 293 2.27 0.81 -6.02
N GLY A 294 2.83 0.75 -7.23
CA GLY A 294 4.07 1.47 -7.60
C GLY A 294 3.96 2.98 -7.82
N VAL A 295 2.79 3.59 -7.58
CA VAL A 295 2.60 5.04 -7.63
C VAL A 295 1.74 5.46 -6.46
N THR A 296 2.22 6.49 -5.77
CA THR A 296 1.59 7.06 -4.60
C THR A 296 0.12 7.45 -4.86
N THR A 297 -0.74 7.11 -3.92
CA THR A 297 -2.17 7.46 -3.85
C THR A 297 -2.47 8.13 -2.50
N GLN A 298 -3.66 8.67 -2.29
CA GLN A 298 -4.01 9.36 -1.05
C GLN A 298 -4.55 8.38 0.00
N VAL A 299 -4.90 7.16 -0.43
CA VAL A 299 -5.38 6.07 0.42
C VAL A 299 -4.59 4.83 0.11
N TYR A 300 -3.88 4.34 1.11
CA TYR A 300 -3.17 3.07 1.06
C TYR A 300 -3.80 2.16 2.09
N ALA A 301 -4.01 0.91 1.71
CA ALA A 301 -4.43 -0.15 2.62
C ALA A 301 -3.29 -1.16 2.69
N LEU A 302 -2.70 -1.34 3.88
CA LEU A 302 -1.92 -2.53 4.19
C LEU A 302 -2.88 -3.72 4.26
N SER A 303 -3.14 -4.30 3.09
CA SER A 303 -4.25 -5.23 2.91
C SER A 303 -3.89 -6.64 3.35
N ARG A 304 -4.90 -7.51 3.42
CA ARG A 304 -4.70 -8.96 3.58
C ARG A 304 -3.79 -9.55 2.52
N LEU A 305 -3.70 -8.94 1.34
CA LEU A 305 -2.84 -9.41 0.25
C LEU A 305 -1.36 -9.22 0.56
N THR A 306 -0.96 -8.02 0.98
CA THR A 306 0.42 -7.77 1.40
C THR A 306 0.75 -8.56 2.66
N LEU A 307 -0.17 -8.68 3.61
CA LEU A 307 0.01 -9.54 4.77
C LEU A 307 0.22 -11.03 4.40
N ALA A 308 -0.49 -11.54 3.39
CA ALA A 308 -0.26 -12.88 2.86
C ALA A 308 1.13 -13.05 2.23
N LEU A 309 1.68 -11.99 1.63
CA LEU A 309 3.06 -12.00 1.14
C LEU A 309 4.07 -12.16 2.28
N PHE A 310 3.86 -11.47 3.41
CA PHE A 310 4.65 -11.67 4.63
C PHE A 310 4.61 -13.12 5.12
N GLU A 311 3.43 -13.75 5.13
CA GLU A 311 3.28 -15.14 5.54
C GLU A 311 3.95 -16.13 4.57
N ASP A 312 3.69 -15.97 3.26
CA ASP A 312 4.23 -16.85 2.22
C ASP A 312 5.76 -16.74 2.08
N SER A 313 6.37 -15.64 2.51
CA SER A 313 7.84 -15.54 2.62
C SER A 313 8.43 -16.67 3.48
N GLY A 314 7.68 -17.09 4.51
CA GLY A 314 8.13 -18.02 5.55
C GLY A 314 8.85 -17.36 6.73
N TRP A 315 8.93 -16.03 6.75
CA TRP A 315 9.67 -15.27 7.77
C TRP A 315 8.81 -14.72 8.90
N TYR A 316 7.52 -14.54 8.67
CA TYR A 316 6.64 -13.83 9.58
C TYR A 316 5.39 -14.64 9.91
N LYS A 317 4.94 -14.54 11.17
CA LYS A 317 3.59 -14.92 11.57
C LYS A 317 2.73 -13.68 11.53
N VAL A 318 1.63 -13.75 10.80
CA VAL A 318 0.84 -12.59 10.41
C VAL A 318 -0.48 -12.56 11.19
N ASN A 319 -0.81 -11.39 11.74
CA ASN A 319 -2.12 -11.14 12.32
C ASN A 319 -3.01 -10.41 11.29
N TYR A 320 -3.89 -11.15 10.63
CA TYR A 320 -4.79 -10.60 9.62
C TYR A 320 -5.90 -9.70 10.17
N ASP A 321 -6.16 -9.68 11.49
CA ASP A 321 -7.13 -8.77 12.10
C ASP A 321 -6.66 -7.31 12.04
N LYS A 322 -5.37 -7.10 11.76
CA LYS A 322 -4.75 -5.79 11.54
C LYS A 322 -4.77 -5.35 10.07
N ALA A 323 -5.32 -6.16 9.17
CA ALA A 323 -5.43 -5.80 7.77
C ALA A 323 -6.34 -4.59 7.58
N GLU A 324 -5.88 -3.64 6.77
CA GLU A 324 -6.69 -2.49 6.39
C GLU A 324 -7.66 -2.86 5.26
N GLU A 325 -8.82 -2.21 5.26
CA GLU A 325 -9.88 -2.49 4.31
C GLU A 325 -9.55 -1.92 2.92
N MET A 326 -9.57 -2.79 1.92
CA MET A 326 -9.48 -2.42 0.50
C MET A 326 -10.83 -2.66 -0.18
N LYS A 327 -11.32 -1.67 -0.93
CA LYS A 327 -12.61 -1.77 -1.66
C LYS A 327 -12.45 -1.85 -3.17
N TRP A 328 -11.38 -1.28 -3.71
CA TRP A 328 -11.12 -1.32 -5.13
C TRP A 328 -11.04 -2.77 -5.64
N GLY A 329 -11.93 -3.18 -6.53
CA GLY A 329 -11.94 -4.54 -7.08
C GLY A 329 -12.62 -5.61 -6.23
N GLN A 330 -13.02 -5.31 -4.98
CA GLN A 330 -13.57 -6.30 -4.06
C GLN A 330 -14.85 -6.93 -4.63
N GLY A 331 -14.86 -8.25 -4.80
CA GLY A 331 -16.01 -9.02 -5.27
C GLY A 331 -16.40 -8.80 -6.74
N LEU A 332 -15.59 -8.11 -7.55
CA LEU A 332 -15.91 -7.79 -8.95
C LEU A 332 -15.70 -8.95 -9.93
N GLY A 333 -15.20 -10.09 -9.45
CA GLY A 333 -15.11 -11.35 -10.19
C GLY A 333 -13.96 -11.43 -11.19
N CYS A 334 -13.87 -12.59 -11.85
CA CYS A 334 -12.78 -12.91 -12.76
C CYS A 334 -12.67 -12.00 -13.98
N LYS A 335 -13.80 -11.41 -14.43
CA LYS A 335 -13.81 -10.48 -15.56
C LYS A 335 -13.00 -9.21 -15.24
N PHE A 336 -13.12 -8.70 -14.02
CA PHE A 336 -12.33 -7.57 -13.55
C PHE A 336 -10.86 -7.96 -13.35
N ALA A 337 -10.61 -9.08 -12.68
CA ALA A 337 -9.25 -9.49 -12.30
C ALA A 337 -8.39 -9.97 -13.49
N LYS A 338 -8.97 -10.66 -14.48
CA LYS A 338 -8.21 -11.37 -15.54
C LYS A 338 -8.19 -10.67 -16.91
N GLN A 339 -9.00 -9.63 -17.12
CA GLN A 339 -9.17 -9.00 -18.44
C GLN A 339 -8.89 -7.49 -18.39
N SER A 340 -8.81 -6.87 -19.56
CA SER A 340 -8.58 -5.43 -19.67
C SER A 340 -9.74 -4.63 -19.08
N CYS A 341 -9.46 -3.42 -18.60
CA CYS A 341 -10.50 -2.50 -18.13
C CYS A 341 -11.52 -2.15 -19.22
N LEU A 342 -11.14 -2.18 -20.50
CA LEU A 342 -12.09 -2.09 -21.62
C LEU A 342 -13.19 -3.16 -21.52
N THR A 343 -12.78 -4.41 -21.23
CA THR A 343 -13.72 -5.52 -21.14
C THR A 343 -14.72 -5.32 -20.00
N TRP A 344 -14.26 -4.77 -18.87
CA TRP A 344 -15.12 -4.37 -17.76
C TRP A 344 -16.05 -3.21 -18.12
N MET A 345 -15.51 -2.10 -18.64
CA MET A 345 -16.28 -0.92 -18.98
C MET A 345 -17.35 -1.21 -20.03
N LYS A 346 -17.07 -2.07 -21.02
CA LYS A 346 -18.08 -2.51 -22.00
C LYS A 346 -19.22 -3.28 -21.36
N ALA A 347 -18.93 -4.09 -20.35
CA ALA A 347 -19.95 -4.86 -19.62
C ALA A 347 -20.84 -3.95 -18.78
N ASN A 348 -20.27 -2.87 -18.26
CA ASN A 348 -20.87 -1.96 -17.30
C ASN A 348 -20.97 -0.53 -17.87
N ILE A 349 -21.36 -0.40 -19.15
CA ILE A 349 -21.23 0.87 -19.90
C ILE A 349 -21.91 2.09 -19.25
N LYS A 350 -22.99 1.86 -18.50
CA LYS A 350 -23.75 2.90 -17.78
C LYS A 350 -23.12 3.31 -16.45
N ASP A 351 -22.44 2.38 -15.78
CA ASP A 351 -21.76 2.61 -14.51
C ASP A 351 -20.53 1.69 -14.42
N PRO A 352 -19.41 2.09 -15.05
CA PRO A 352 -18.21 1.25 -15.12
C PRO A 352 -17.40 1.21 -13.82
N TYR A 353 -17.96 1.70 -12.71
CA TYR A 353 -17.27 1.78 -11.42
C TYR A 353 -16.58 0.44 -11.08
N PRO A 354 -15.33 0.46 -10.60
CA PRO A 354 -14.56 1.62 -10.15
C PRO A 354 -13.76 2.34 -11.26
N TYR A 355 -13.80 1.83 -12.50
CA TYR A 355 -13.36 2.58 -13.68
C TYR A 355 -14.34 3.71 -14.03
N CYS A 356 -13.97 4.58 -14.96
CA CYS A 356 -14.80 5.70 -15.37
C CYS A 356 -14.71 5.95 -16.88
N ASN A 357 -15.79 6.48 -17.46
CA ASN A 357 -15.86 6.74 -18.89
C ASN A 357 -16.40 8.14 -19.25
N VAL A 358 -16.57 9.02 -18.26
CA VAL A 358 -17.03 10.40 -18.45
C VAL A 358 -15.97 11.38 -17.98
N LEU A 359 -15.55 12.29 -18.86
CA LEU A 359 -14.48 13.25 -18.61
C LEU A 359 -14.83 14.19 -17.46
N GLY A 360 -13.93 14.26 -16.46
CA GLY A 360 -14.07 15.15 -15.31
C GLY A 360 -15.25 14.82 -14.41
N ASP A 361 -15.84 13.64 -14.54
CA ASP A 361 -16.92 13.18 -13.68
C ASP A 361 -16.45 13.00 -12.23
N THR A 362 -17.32 13.29 -11.29
CA THR A 362 -17.04 13.29 -9.86
C THR A 362 -18.18 12.63 -9.09
N ARG A 363 -17.82 11.68 -8.23
CA ARG A 363 -18.77 10.91 -7.41
C ARG A 363 -18.20 10.61 -6.03
N CYS A 364 -18.98 9.96 -5.19
CA CYS A 364 -18.52 9.45 -3.91
C CYS A 364 -17.95 8.04 -4.05
N THR A 365 -17.00 7.68 -3.20
CA THR A 365 -16.62 6.27 -2.98
C THR A 365 -17.80 5.48 -2.42
N ASP A 366 -17.81 4.15 -2.61
CA ASP A 366 -18.89 3.28 -2.09
C ASP A 366 -19.10 3.39 -0.58
N ASN A 367 -18.00 3.54 0.17
CA ASN A 367 -18.04 3.75 1.63
C ASN A 367 -18.37 5.21 2.02
N ARG A 368 -18.55 6.10 1.03
CA ARG A 368 -18.81 7.54 1.18
C ARG A 368 -17.77 8.27 2.02
N ARG A 369 -16.52 7.79 2.08
CA ARG A 369 -15.46 8.44 2.86
C ARG A 369 -14.67 9.48 2.08
N ALA A 370 -14.81 9.51 0.75
CA ALA A 370 -14.11 10.49 -0.09
C ALA A 370 -14.93 10.90 -1.31
N LYS A 371 -14.62 12.09 -1.83
CA LYS A 371 -14.96 12.51 -3.19
C LYS A 371 -13.88 11.95 -4.12
N VAL A 372 -14.29 11.43 -5.27
CA VAL A 372 -13.37 10.89 -6.28
C VAL A 372 -13.67 11.51 -7.64
N ARG A 373 -12.61 11.73 -8.43
CA ARG A 373 -12.69 12.29 -9.78
C ARG A 373 -12.17 11.27 -10.78
N CYS A 374 -12.87 11.17 -11.91
CA CYS A 374 -12.42 10.39 -13.05
C CYS A 374 -11.11 10.97 -13.59
N ASN A 375 -10.07 10.14 -13.66
CA ASN A 375 -8.74 10.53 -14.11
C ASN A 375 -8.57 10.52 -15.66
N LEU A 376 -9.67 10.31 -16.39
CA LEU A 376 -9.73 10.33 -17.85
C LEU A 376 -9.24 11.68 -18.38
N VAL A 377 -8.37 11.62 -19.38
CA VAL A 377 -7.87 12.78 -20.12
C VAL A 377 -8.35 12.68 -21.56
N SER A 378 -8.82 13.80 -22.12
CA SER A 378 -9.21 13.88 -23.52
C SER A 378 -8.01 14.06 -24.44
N GLY A 379 -8.13 13.57 -25.68
CA GLY A 379 -7.12 13.76 -26.71
C GLY A 379 -6.40 12.46 -27.10
N SER A 380 -5.46 12.60 -28.02
CA SER A 380 -4.71 11.50 -28.62
C SER A 380 -3.25 11.54 -28.16
N LYS A 381 -2.92 10.75 -27.14
CA LYS A 381 -1.54 10.32 -26.91
C LYS A 381 -1.29 9.07 -27.74
N GLN A 382 -0.09 8.92 -28.29
CA GLN A 382 0.31 7.66 -28.91
C GLN A 382 0.50 6.62 -27.81
N LEU A 383 -0.56 5.85 -27.54
CA LEU A 383 -0.54 4.76 -26.57
C LEU A 383 -0.06 3.47 -27.23
N PRO A 384 0.57 2.55 -26.47
CA PRO A 384 0.76 1.18 -26.94
C PRO A 384 -0.59 0.57 -27.31
N SER A 385 -0.64 -0.17 -28.42
CA SER A 385 -1.88 -0.75 -28.94
C SER A 385 -2.57 -1.73 -27.98
N THR A 386 -1.82 -2.33 -27.05
CA THR A 386 -2.32 -3.20 -25.97
C THR A 386 -3.10 -2.45 -24.89
N TYR A 387 -2.94 -1.13 -24.81
CA TYR A 387 -3.57 -0.26 -23.80
C TYR A 387 -4.39 0.87 -24.43
N ASP A 388 -4.62 0.83 -25.74
CA ASP A 388 -5.61 1.70 -26.38
C ASP A 388 -7.00 1.08 -26.21
N TYR A 389 -7.89 1.77 -25.51
CA TYR A 389 -9.26 1.34 -25.24
C TYR A 389 -10.31 2.15 -26.00
N ASN A 390 -9.91 3.02 -26.93
CA ASN A 390 -10.80 3.92 -27.65
C ASN A 390 -11.69 3.19 -28.67
N ILE A 391 -12.80 2.62 -28.21
CA ILE A 391 -13.89 2.14 -29.07
C ILE A 391 -14.99 3.20 -29.19
N LYS A 392 -15.84 3.05 -30.21
CA LYS A 392 -17.01 3.92 -30.42
C LYS A 392 -17.90 3.91 -29.18
N ASN A 393 -18.37 5.10 -28.76
CA ASN A 393 -19.33 5.29 -27.66
C ASN A 393 -18.86 4.77 -26.28
N LEU A 394 -17.54 4.63 -26.06
CA LEU A 394 -17.02 4.32 -24.73
C LEU A 394 -16.90 5.56 -23.86
N PHE A 395 -16.15 6.56 -24.34
CA PHE A 395 -15.82 7.76 -23.59
C PHE A 395 -16.66 8.96 -24.00
N TRP A 396 -17.02 9.78 -23.01
CA TRP A 396 -17.93 10.90 -23.16
C TRP A 396 -17.38 12.14 -22.43
N ASP A 397 -17.75 13.32 -22.91
CA ASP A 397 -17.66 14.53 -22.09
C ASP A 397 -18.95 14.78 -21.28
N LYS A 398 -18.93 15.76 -20.38
CA LYS A 398 -20.12 16.14 -19.59
C LYS A 398 -21.31 16.63 -20.42
N LYS A 399 -21.10 16.96 -21.70
CA LYS A 399 -22.17 17.38 -22.63
C LYS A 399 -22.75 16.21 -23.41
N GLY A 400 -22.35 14.98 -23.09
CA GLY A 400 -22.80 13.76 -23.77
C GLY A 400 -22.19 13.55 -25.15
N ARG A 401 -21.11 14.26 -25.49
CA ARG A 401 -20.42 14.07 -26.78
C ARG A 401 -19.39 12.97 -26.64
N SER A 402 -19.34 12.06 -27.61
CA SER A 402 -18.32 11.03 -27.64
C SER A 402 -16.95 11.66 -27.86
N ILE A 403 -15.96 11.21 -27.08
CA ILE A 403 -14.58 11.70 -27.13
C ILE A 403 -13.60 10.53 -27.29
N ARG A 404 -12.38 10.86 -27.68
CA ARG A 404 -11.23 9.99 -27.50
C ARG A 404 -10.48 10.42 -26.24
N GLY A 405 -10.01 9.44 -25.48
CA GLY A 405 -9.31 9.69 -24.24
C GLY A 405 -8.62 8.45 -23.67
N TYR A 406 -7.95 8.64 -22.54
CA TYR A 406 -7.19 7.61 -21.84
C TYR A 406 -6.98 7.97 -20.37
N GLY A 407 -6.71 6.98 -19.52
CA GLY A 407 -6.24 7.21 -18.16
C GLY A 407 -4.76 7.62 -18.19
N HIS A 408 -4.39 8.70 -17.51
CA HIS A 408 -3.04 9.26 -17.61
C HIS A 408 -1.95 8.47 -16.85
N VAL A 409 -2.34 7.49 -16.04
CA VAL A 409 -1.44 6.69 -15.20
C VAL A 409 -1.04 5.42 -15.93
N SER A 410 0.24 5.30 -16.31
CA SER A 410 0.72 4.15 -17.09
C SER A 410 0.67 2.83 -16.31
N VAL A 411 1.05 2.86 -15.03
CA VAL A 411 1.02 1.69 -14.12
C VAL A 411 -0.39 1.20 -13.80
N ALA A 412 -1.43 1.91 -14.22
CA ALA A 412 -2.81 1.44 -14.17
C ALA A 412 -3.28 0.96 -15.56
N ASP A 413 -2.36 0.50 -16.40
CA ASP A 413 -2.56 0.12 -17.81
C ASP A 413 -3.29 1.17 -18.65
N TYR A 414 -3.10 2.46 -18.35
CA TYR A 414 -3.85 3.58 -18.96
C TYR A 414 -5.38 3.47 -18.83
N CYS A 415 -5.87 2.67 -17.88
CA CYS A 415 -7.28 2.57 -17.57
C CYS A 415 -7.76 3.87 -16.91
N PRO A 416 -8.88 4.46 -17.37
CA PRO A 416 -9.50 5.56 -16.68
C PRO A 416 -10.28 5.07 -15.46
N TYR A 417 -10.03 5.67 -14.30
CA TYR A 417 -10.66 5.32 -13.03
C TYR A 417 -10.96 6.52 -12.14
N TYR A 418 -11.88 6.30 -11.20
CA TYR A 418 -12.14 7.25 -10.13
C TYR A 418 -11.06 7.16 -9.07
N ARG A 419 -10.38 8.28 -8.81
CA ARG A 419 -9.36 8.39 -7.77
C ARG A 419 -9.62 9.58 -6.85
N ILE A 420 -9.06 9.52 -5.66
CA ILE A 420 -8.97 10.69 -4.79
C ILE A 420 -8.00 11.68 -5.47
N TYR A 421 -8.38 12.95 -5.45
CA TYR A 421 -7.60 14.04 -6.01
C TYR A 421 -6.85 14.76 -4.89
N GLY A 422 -5.64 15.28 -5.18
CA GLY A 422 -4.75 15.97 -4.22
C GLY A 422 -3.31 15.47 -4.30
N ASP A 423 -2.59 15.82 -5.37
CA ASP A 423 -1.23 15.34 -5.66
C ASP A 423 -0.19 16.09 -4.82
N VAL A 424 0.85 15.40 -4.31
CA VAL A 424 1.86 15.94 -3.38
C VAL A 424 2.62 17.16 -3.96
N SER A 425 2.64 17.28 -5.29
CA SER A 425 3.38 18.32 -6.02
C SER A 425 2.51 19.43 -6.63
N LYS A 426 1.18 19.38 -6.47
CA LYS A 426 0.27 20.40 -7.01
C LYS A 426 -0.67 20.86 -5.91
N GLU A 427 -1.06 22.12 -5.95
CA GLU A 427 -1.95 22.80 -4.98
C GLU A 427 -3.37 22.19 -4.89
N ASP A 428 -3.57 21.00 -5.45
CA ASP A 428 -4.82 20.25 -5.39
C ASP A 428 -4.99 19.65 -3.98
N THR A 429 -6.16 19.89 -3.40
CA THR A 429 -6.49 19.48 -2.03
C THR A 429 -6.93 18.02 -1.97
N ASP A 430 -6.46 17.29 -0.95
CA ASP A 430 -6.94 15.94 -0.62
C ASP A 430 -8.48 15.95 -0.53
N THR A 431 -9.14 14.96 -1.13
CA THR A 431 -10.60 14.92 -1.26
C THR A 431 -11.30 13.91 -0.34
N ARG A 432 -10.58 13.36 0.64
CA ARG A 432 -11.14 12.51 1.71
C ARG A 432 -11.99 13.35 2.66
N CYS A 433 -13.28 13.02 2.75
CA CYS A 433 -14.19 13.67 3.71
C CYS A 433 -13.77 13.41 5.15
N THR A 434 -13.18 12.26 5.43
CA THR A 434 -12.77 11.87 6.79
C THR A 434 -11.51 12.56 7.29
N PHE A 435 -10.83 13.33 6.44
CA PHE A 435 -9.54 13.94 6.76
C PHE A 435 -9.72 15.40 7.20
N ALA A 436 -9.69 15.63 8.52
CA ALA A 436 -9.96 16.95 9.11
C ALA A 436 -9.03 18.08 8.64
N GLY A 437 -7.81 17.74 8.17
CA GLY A 437 -6.86 18.70 7.63
C GLY A 437 -7.36 19.48 6.41
N ASN A 438 -8.40 18.99 5.73
CA ASN A 438 -9.04 19.67 4.60
C ASN A 438 -9.91 20.88 5.00
N MET A 439 -10.22 21.04 6.29
CA MET A 439 -11.00 22.20 6.77
C MET A 439 -10.30 23.54 6.50
N ASN A 440 -8.97 23.57 6.48
CA ASN A 440 -8.18 24.80 6.33
C ASN A 440 -8.36 25.49 4.96
N TYR A 441 -8.81 24.76 3.94
CA TYR A 441 -8.95 25.27 2.58
C TYR A 441 -10.39 25.58 2.21
N ASN A 442 -11.35 25.31 3.10
CA ASN A 442 -12.74 25.23 2.73
C ASN A 442 -13.67 26.21 3.47
N ASN A 443 -13.56 27.50 3.18
CA ASN A 443 -14.45 28.51 3.74
C ASN A 443 -15.73 28.77 2.92
N TYR A 444 -15.85 28.20 1.70
CA TYR A 444 -16.88 28.60 0.73
C TYR A 444 -17.89 27.50 0.34
N SER A 445 -17.57 26.20 0.46
CA SER A 445 -18.40 25.12 -0.09
C SER A 445 -19.40 24.48 0.89
N LEU A 446 -19.54 25.01 2.12
CA LEU A 446 -20.34 24.43 3.22
C LEU A 446 -19.90 23.04 3.69
N GLU A 447 -18.92 22.41 3.04
CA GLU A 447 -18.48 21.07 3.39
C GLU A 447 -17.75 21.05 4.74
N ILE A 448 -17.97 19.98 5.51
CA ILE A 448 -17.19 19.69 6.71
C ILE A 448 -16.33 18.46 6.42
N PHE A 449 -15.05 18.57 6.78
CA PHE A 449 -14.11 17.46 6.79
C PHE A 449 -13.82 17.08 8.23
N SER A 450 -14.21 15.87 8.62
CA SER A 450 -14.02 15.33 9.97
C SER A 450 -14.16 13.80 9.94
N PRO A 451 -13.71 13.06 10.97
CA PRO A 451 -13.83 11.60 10.97
C PRO A 451 -15.26 11.06 10.75
N SER A 452 -16.28 11.82 11.16
CA SER A 452 -17.70 11.50 10.97
C SER A 452 -18.27 11.97 9.63
N ALA A 453 -17.54 12.78 8.87
CA ALA A 453 -18.01 13.32 7.61
C ALA A 453 -18.09 12.25 6.50
N ARG A 454 -19.12 12.36 5.66
CA ARG A 454 -19.36 11.46 4.53
C ARG A 454 -19.65 12.26 3.27
N CYS A 455 -19.36 11.65 2.14
CA CYS A 455 -19.61 12.17 0.80
C CYS A 455 -21.06 11.92 0.39
N PHE A 456 -21.69 12.97 -0.13
CA PHE A 456 -23.04 12.98 -0.68
C PHE A 456 -23.02 13.48 -2.11
N GLU A 457 -23.85 12.87 -2.95
CA GLU A 457 -24.17 13.38 -4.29
C GLU A 457 -25.12 14.56 -4.13
N LEU A 458 -24.85 15.62 -4.88
CA LEU A 458 -25.65 16.84 -4.93
C LEU A 458 -26.43 16.83 -6.26
N ASP A 459 -27.72 17.14 -6.21
CA ASP A 459 -28.65 16.84 -7.31
C ASP A 459 -28.39 17.68 -8.58
N GLY A 460 -28.46 17.02 -9.74
CA GLY A 460 -28.68 17.59 -11.08
C GLY A 460 -27.77 18.72 -11.57
N ASP A 461 -26.45 18.67 -11.34
CA ASP A 461 -25.51 19.78 -11.61
C ASP A 461 -25.86 21.10 -10.89
N GLY A 462 -26.94 21.14 -10.10
CA GLY A 462 -27.49 22.34 -9.48
C GLY A 462 -26.70 22.79 -8.26
N GLY A 463 -25.78 21.96 -7.76
CA GLY A 463 -24.81 22.37 -6.77
C GLY A 463 -25.42 22.78 -5.43
N ILE A 464 -24.73 23.67 -4.73
CA ILE A 464 -25.21 24.28 -3.48
C ILE A 464 -25.68 25.70 -3.79
N ALA A 465 -26.99 25.93 -3.71
CA ALA A 465 -27.58 27.26 -3.81
C ALA A 465 -27.58 27.95 -2.44
N ILE A 466 -26.89 29.08 -2.34
CA ILE A 466 -26.84 29.93 -1.15
C ILE A 466 -27.64 31.20 -1.43
N ARG A 467 -28.75 31.37 -0.71
CA ARG A 467 -29.56 32.59 -0.77
C ARG A 467 -29.06 33.59 0.29
N ASN A 468 -28.83 34.83 -0.13
CA ASN A 468 -28.50 35.96 0.74
C ASN A 468 -29.36 37.18 0.39
N GLU A 469 -29.16 38.29 1.10
CA GLU A 469 -29.90 39.55 0.90
C GLU A 469 -29.69 40.15 -0.51
N HIS A 470 -28.59 39.81 -1.18
CA HIS A 470 -28.21 40.32 -2.50
C HIS A 470 -28.57 39.38 -3.66
N GLY A 471 -29.13 38.20 -3.40
CA GLY A 471 -29.51 37.23 -4.44
C GLY A 471 -29.26 35.77 -4.06
N THR A 472 -29.15 34.91 -5.07
CA THR A 472 -28.82 33.48 -4.89
C THR A 472 -27.55 33.16 -5.67
N ASN A 473 -26.53 32.68 -4.96
CA ASN A 473 -25.28 32.20 -5.55
C ASN A 473 -25.28 30.66 -5.58
N THR A 474 -24.99 30.07 -6.73
CA THR A 474 -25.00 28.61 -6.91
C THR A 474 -23.58 28.09 -7.13
N TRP A 475 -23.13 27.19 -6.25
CA TRP A 475 -21.83 26.53 -6.35
C TRP A 475 -21.98 25.17 -7.03
N LEU A 476 -21.54 25.07 -8.28
CA LEU A 476 -21.69 23.86 -9.11
C LEU A 476 -20.74 22.74 -8.67
N HIS A 477 -21.12 22.02 -7.60
CA HIS A 477 -20.48 20.78 -7.16
C HIS A 477 -21.46 19.61 -7.35
N SER A 478 -21.00 18.49 -7.90
CA SER A 478 -21.81 17.26 -7.98
C SER A 478 -21.73 16.41 -6.70
N VAL A 479 -20.76 16.69 -5.82
CA VAL A 479 -20.53 15.98 -4.57
C VAL A 479 -20.03 16.89 -3.47
N GLY A 480 -20.41 16.59 -2.22
CA GLY A 480 -20.01 17.35 -1.03
C GLY A 480 -19.78 16.47 0.21
N CYS A 481 -18.84 16.86 1.07
CA CYS A 481 -18.55 16.23 2.36
C CYS A 481 -19.33 16.91 3.50
N PHE A 482 -20.12 16.16 4.27
CA PHE A 482 -20.91 16.69 5.38
C PHE A 482 -20.80 15.81 6.61
N GLU A 483 -20.84 16.41 7.81
CA GLU A 483 -20.87 15.64 9.06
C GLU A 483 -22.13 14.81 9.14
N THR A 484 -21.98 13.59 9.64
CA THR A 484 -23.10 12.66 9.80
C THR A 484 -23.14 12.07 11.19
N VAL A 485 -24.35 11.94 11.73
CA VAL A 485 -24.65 11.20 12.96
C VAL A 485 -25.86 10.31 12.67
N CYS A 486 -25.82 9.08 13.17
CA CYS A 486 -26.98 8.18 13.11
C CYS A 486 -27.57 8.04 14.51
N GLU A 487 -28.80 8.50 14.69
CA GLU A 487 -29.52 8.38 15.96
C GLU A 487 -30.90 7.77 15.70
N LYS A 488 -31.29 6.77 16.49
CA LYS A 488 -32.60 6.10 16.39
C LYS A 488 -32.96 5.66 14.96
N ASN A 489 -31.98 5.10 14.24
CA ASN A 489 -32.08 4.68 12.83
C ASN A 489 -32.38 5.81 11.83
N LEU A 490 -32.22 7.07 12.22
CA LEU A 490 -32.34 8.23 11.35
C LEU A 490 -30.96 8.85 11.11
N LEU A 491 -30.67 9.16 9.86
CA LEU A 491 -29.44 9.86 9.49
C LEU A 491 -29.63 11.36 9.71
N TYR A 492 -28.69 11.98 10.40
CA TYR A 492 -28.60 13.41 10.57
C TYR A 492 -27.38 13.93 9.84
N ILE A 493 -27.54 15.04 9.12
CA ILE A 493 -26.51 15.66 8.30
C ILE A 493 -26.29 17.09 8.78
N LYS A 494 -25.04 17.52 8.85
CA LYS A 494 -24.65 18.88 9.25
C LYS A 494 -23.68 19.46 8.25
N THR A 495 -23.91 20.73 7.89
CA THR A 495 -23.01 21.55 7.08
C THR A 495 -22.34 22.61 7.96
N GLN A 496 -21.34 23.31 7.43
CA GLN A 496 -20.67 24.37 8.19
C GLN A 496 -21.66 25.42 8.71
N ARG A 497 -21.51 25.79 10.00
CA ARG A 497 -22.34 26.79 10.69
C ARG A 497 -23.84 26.47 10.65
N SER A 498 -24.17 25.20 10.87
CA SER A 498 -25.55 24.74 10.92
C SER A 498 -25.75 23.71 12.04
N LYS A 499 -27.02 23.52 12.43
CA LYS A 499 -27.44 22.38 13.26
C LYS A 499 -27.47 21.09 12.45
N PHE A 500 -27.70 19.96 13.10
CA PHE A 500 -27.98 18.71 12.42
C PHE A 500 -29.41 18.70 11.86
N TYR A 501 -29.56 18.23 10.62
CA TYR A 501 -30.85 18.09 9.93
C TYR A 501 -31.14 16.62 9.64
N PRO A 502 -32.37 16.15 9.91
CA PRO A 502 -32.74 14.77 9.63
C PRO A 502 -32.91 14.51 8.13
N CYS A 503 -32.41 13.36 7.68
CA CYS A 503 -32.59 12.79 6.36
C CYS A 503 -33.50 11.55 6.48
N HIS A 504 -34.76 11.71 6.12
CA HIS A 504 -35.81 10.70 6.25
C HIS A 504 -35.82 9.69 5.09
N ARG A 505 -35.37 10.09 3.90
CA ARG A 505 -35.35 9.22 2.71
C ARG A 505 -34.25 9.60 1.73
N LYS A 506 -33.82 8.64 0.91
CA LYS A 506 -32.91 8.88 -0.21
C LYS A 506 -33.51 9.91 -1.17
N GLY A 507 -32.68 10.86 -1.65
CA GLY A 507 -33.10 11.92 -2.57
C GLY A 507 -33.89 13.06 -1.92
N GLN A 508 -34.00 13.10 -0.59
CA GLN A 508 -34.61 14.23 0.10
C GLN A 508 -33.75 15.49 -0.06
N LEU A 509 -34.35 16.58 -0.52
CA LEU A 509 -33.76 17.91 -0.43
C LEU A 509 -33.79 18.38 1.02
N ILE A 510 -32.62 18.75 1.55
CA ILE A 510 -32.46 19.24 2.92
C ILE A 510 -32.25 20.75 2.85
N HIS A 511 -33.21 21.51 3.37
CA HIS A 511 -33.06 22.95 3.53
C HIS A 511 -32.29 23.24 4.81
N VAL A 512 -31.12 23.86 4.66
CA VAL A 512 -30.21 24.16 5.76
C VAL A 512 -30.24 25.64 6.08
N GLU A 513 -30.69 25.97 7.29
CA GLU A 513 -30.54 27.29 7.89
C GLU A 513 -29.14 27.43 8.50
N LYS A 514 -28.46 28.54 8.18
CA LYS A 514 -27.16 28.90 8.76
C LYS A 514 -27.37 29.74 10.01
N VAL A 515 -26.56 29.44 11.03
CA VAL A 515 -26.48 30.20 12.29
C VAL A 515 -25.32 31.20 12.22
#